data_AF-A0A935YP83-F1
#
_entry.id   AF-A0A935YP83-F1
#
_cell.length_a   1.000
_cell.length_b   1.000
_cell.length_c   1.000
_cell.angle_alpha   90.00
_cell.angle_beta   90.00
_cell.angle_gamma   90.00
#
_symmetry.space_group_name_H-M   'P 1'
#
loop_
_entity.id
_entity.type
_entity.pdbx_description
1 polymer ?
#
loop_
_entity_poly.entity_id
_entity_poly.type
_entity_poly.pdbx_seq_one_letter_code
_entity_poly.pdbx_strand_id
1 'polypeptide(L)'
;MRLLDEDPSAGLPRPRVLPGRPRPIATDDLFAAFAQCDDQRVTAAMTLAAYAGLRAAEVAGAQRKDLRDGSITVRGKGGRVRLVPAHPLVVGWFHAADPYVVPRRDGRPGPCAPWLVSQVVNRHLHGCGLDDTLHTLRHWFATHLYRGTLDVRLTQDLLGHSSPTTTALYADWTHDGPTVALLPTTGVA
;
A
#
# COMPACT_ATOMS: atom_id res chain seq x y z
N MET A 1 28.68 28.32 25.61
CA MET A 1 28.45 27.09 24.81
C MET A 1 29.55 27.04 23.77
N ARG A 2 30.50 26.09 23.89
CA ARG A 2 31.67 26.02 23.01
C ARG A 2 31.33 25.10 21.84
N LEU A 3 31.21 25.67 20.64
CA LEU A 3 31.08 24.90 19.41
C LEU A 3 32.45 24.28 19.10
N LEU A 4 32.46 23.00 18.72
CA LEU A 4 33.66 22.31 18.23
C LEU A 4 33.65 22.37 16.70
N ASP A 5 34.82 22.62 16.11
CA ASP A 5 34.99 22.68 14.65
C ASP A 5 34.94 21.29 13.99
N GLU A 6 35.07 20.23 14.79
CA GLU A 6 35.06 18.84 14.34
C GLU A 6 33.82 18.10 14.86
N ASP A 7 33.22 17.29 14.00
CA ASP A 7 32.10 16.41 14.35
C ASP A 7 32.62 15.23 15.21
N PRO A 8 32.32 15.18 16.52
CA PRO A 8 32.80 14.13 17.40
C PRO A 8 32.21 12.75 17.06
N SER A 9 31.20 12.69 16.18
CA SER A 9 30.59 11.46 15.70
C SER A 9 31.22 10.91 14.41
N ALA A 10 32.11 11.66 13.75
CA ALA A 10 32.71 11.27 12.47
C ALA A 10 33.53 9.96 12.53
N GLY A 11 34.12 9.67 13.70
CA GLY A 11 34.89 8.44 13.95
C GLY A 11 34.08 7.29 14.54
N LEU A 12 32.79 7.48 14.84
CA LEU A 12 31.99 6.44 15.46
C LEU A 12 31.60 5.38 14.42
N PRO A 13 31.84 4.08 14.68
CA PRO A 13 31.39 3.02 13.80
C PRO A 13 29.86 3.02 13.77
N ARG A 14 29.27 3.09 12.58
CA ARG A 14 27.82 2.94 12.41
C ARG A 14 27.42 1.54 12.89
N PRO A 15 26.48 1.41 13.85
CA PRO A 15 25.98 0.12 14.27
C PRO A 15 25.47 -0.66 13.06
N ARG A 16 26.02 -1.85 12.83
CA ARG A 16 25.58 -2.72 11.74
C ARG A 16 24.25 -3.35 12.15
N VAL A 17 23.15 -2.66 11.82
CA VAL A 17 21.81 -3.22 11.96
C VAL A 17 21.67 -4.34 10.92
N LEU A 18 21.59 -5.58 11.38
CA LEU A 18 21.26 -6.70 10.50
C LEU A 18 19.85 -6.44 9.93
N PRO A 19 19.66 -6.54 8.60
CA PRO A 19 18.34 -6.36 8.02
C PRO A 19 17.40 -7.41 8.60
N GLY A 20 16.34 -6.96 9.27
CA GLY A 20 15.26 -7.85 9.68
C GLY A 20 14.65 -8.53 8.47
N ARG A 21 14.33 -9.83 8.60
CA ARG A 21 13.59 -10.53 7.55
C ARG A 21 12.22 -9.85 7.36
N PRO A 22 11.76 -9.61 6.12
CA PRO A 22 10.42 -9.10 5.89
C PRO A 22 9.39 -10.02 6.57
N ARG A 23 8.46 -9.42 7.31
CA ARG A 23 7.33 -10.12 7.94
C ARG A 23 6.06 -9.62 7.26
N PRO A 24 5.61 -10.24 6.17
CA PRO A 24 4.27 -9.97 5.66
C PRO A 24 3.25 -10.42 6.69
N ILE A 25 2.11 -9.73 6.75
CA ILE A 25 0.93 -10.20 7.48
C ILE A 25 0.53 -11.60 6.97
N ALA A 26 -0.02 -12.46 7.83
CA ALA A 26 -0.56 -13.74 7.37
C ALA A 26 -1.83 -13.52 6.53
N THR A 27 -2.10 -14.41 5.57
CA THR A 27 -3.27 -14.25 4.68
C THR A 27 -4.59 -14.31 5.45
N ASP A 28 -4.71 -15.22 6.43
CA ASP A 28 -5.91 -15.34 7.26
C ASP A 28 -6.11 -14.09 8.14
N ASP A 29 -5.03 -13.56 8.72
CA ASP A 29 -5.05 -12.34 9.52
C ASP A 29 -5.46 -11.11 8.68
N LEU A 30 -4.97 -11.04 7.43
CA LEU A 30 -5.37 -10.00 6.49
C LEU A 30 -6.88 -10.04 6.21
N PHE A 31 -7.43 -11.24 5.95
CA PHE A 31 -8.86 -11.39 5.71
C PHE A 31 -9.70 -11.13 6.96
N ALA A 32 -9.25 -11.58 8.13
CA ALA A 32 -9.88 -11.25 9.39
C ALA A 32 -9.91 -9.74 9.65
N ALA A 33 -8.82 -9.03 9.32
CA ALA A 33 -8.76 -7.57 9.43
C ALA A 33 -9.74 -6.87 8.48
N PHE A 34 -9.89 -7.34 7.24
CA PHE A 34 -10.90 -6.83 6.31
C PHE A 34 -12.32 -7.07 6.81
N ALA A 35 -12.63 -8.28 7.28
CA ALA A 35 -13.96 -8.67 7.74
C ALA A 35 -14.44 -7.87 8.97
N GLN A 36 -13.51 -7.39 9.80
CA GLN A 36 -13.81 -6.60 11.00
C GLN A 36 -13.78 -5.09 10.76
N CYS A 37 -13.59 -4.61 9.53
CA CYS A 37 -13.43 -3.18 9.25
C CYS A 37 -14.71 -2.52 8.72
N ASP A 38 -15.34 -1.69 9.56
CA ASP A 38 -16.53 -0.93 9.15
C ASP A 38 -16.20 0.46 8.56
N ASP A 39 -14.98 0.99 8.75
CA ASP A 39 -14.59 2.29 8.18
C ASP A 39 -14.13 2.11 6.72
N GLN A 40 -14.94 2.63 5.80
CA GLN A 40 -14.68 2.58 4.35
C GLN A 40 -13.32 3.20 3.97
N ARG A 41 -12.85 4.25 4.67
CA ARG A 41 -11.54 4.86 4.39
C ARG A 41 -10.40 3.93 4.78
N VAL A 42 -10.56 3.21 5.90
CA VAL A 42 -9.56 2.24 6.37
C VAL A 42 -9.56 1.02 5.45
N THR A 43 -10.73 0.53 5.05
CA THR A 43 -10.88 -0.57 4.08
C THR A 43 -10.25 -0.22 2.73
N ALA A 44 -10.49 0.98 2.21
CA ALA A 44 -9.85 1.49 1.00
C ALA A 44 -8.32 1.54 1.14
N ALA A 45 -7.83 2.09 2.26
CA ALA A 45 -6.40 2.19 2.53
C ALA A 45 -5.72 0.81 2.62
N MET A 46 -6.32 -0.15 3.32
CA MET A 46 -5.84 -1.53 3.39
C MET A 46 -5.87 -2.20 2.01
N THR A 47 -6.94 -2.00 1.24
CA THR A 47 -7.05 -2.56 -0.12
C THR A 47 -5.93 -2.05 -1.02
N LEU A 48 -5.67 -0.74 -1.04
CA LEU A 48 -4.59 -0.15 -1.83
C LEU A 48 -3.20 -0.64 -1.37
N ALA A 49 -2.98 -0.84 -0.07
CA ALA A 49 -1.72 -1.35 0.43
C ALA A 49 -1.52 -2.84 0.07
N ALA A 50 -2.52 -3.68 0.27
CA ALA A 50 -2.44 -5.14 0.11
C ALA A 50 -2.60 -5.62 -1.34
N TYR A 51 -3.40 -4.93 -2.16
CA TYR A 51 -3.73 -5.34 -3.53
C TYR A 51 -3.13 -4.44 -4.62
N ALA A 52 -2.50 -3.33 -4.26
CA ALA A 52 -1.75 -2.50 -5.21
C ALA A 52 -0.33 -2.16 -4.73
N GLY A 53 0.08 -2.69 -3.56
CA GLY A 53 1.40 -2.46 -3.03
C GLY A 53 1.73 -0.98 -2.93
N LEU A 54 0.80 -0.15 -2.44
CA LEU A 54 1.03 1.29 -2.27
C LEU A 54 1.69 1.62 -0.92
N ARG A 55 2.52 2.67 -0.89
CA ARG A 55 3.04 3.26 0.37
C ARG A 55 1.98 4.17 0.98
N ALA A 56 2.05 4.46 2.28
CA ALA A 56 1.10 5.36 2.95
C ALA A 56 0.94 6.72 2.24
N ALA A 57 2.03 7.31 1.72
CA ALA A 57 1.97 8.54 0.95
C ALA A 57 1.29 8.40 -0.42
N GLU A 58 1.46 7.24 -1.07
CA GLU A 58 0.81 6.92 -2.34
C GLU A 58 -0.69 6.65 -2.13
N VAL A 59 -1.05 5.94 -1.05
CA VAL A 59 -2.45 5.72 -0.63
C VAL A 59 -3.14 7.06 -0.35
N ALA A 60 -2.50 7.94 0.43
CA ALA A 60 -3.05 9.25 0.77
C ALA A 60 -3.31 10.13 -0.47
N GLY A 61 -2.45 10.02 -1.49
CA GLY A 61 -2.51 10.82 -2.70
C GLY A 61 -3.32 10.20 -3.85
N ALA A 62 -3.81 8.97 -3.71
CA ALA A 62 -4.50 8.25 -4.77
C ALA A 62 -5.82 8.93 -5.15
N GLN A 63 -5.99 9.23 -6.44
CA GLN A 63 -7.18 9.88 -6.97
C GLN A 63 -7.86 9.06 -8.06
N ARG A 64 -9.17 9.21 -8.21
CA ARG A 64 -9.99 8.61 -9.29
C ARG A 64 -9.31 8.68 -10.66
N LYS A 65 -8.73 9.84 -10.99
CA LYS A 65 -8.08 10.12 -12.28
C LYS A 65 -6.85 9.26 -12.59
N ASP A 66 -6.27 8.63 -11.56
CA ASP A 66 -5.06 7.83 -11.68
C ASP A 66 -5.33 6.43 -12.23
N LEU A 67 -6.59 5.97 -12.20
CA LEU A 67 -7.03 4.74 -12.86
C LEU A 67 -7.31 5.00 -14.35
N ARG A 68 -6.62 4.27 -15.23
CA ARG A 68 -6.84 4.24 -16.68
C ARG A 68 -6.60 2.83 -17.20
N ASP A 69 -7.51 2.33 -18.04
CA ASP A 69 -7.35 1.05 -18.76
C ASP A 69 -6.93 -0.12 -17.85
N GLY A 70 -7.55 -0.24 -16.67
CA GLY A 70 -7.27 -1.30 -15.70
C GLY A 70 -5.94 -1.15 -14.94
N SER A 71 -5.23 -0.03 -15.08
CA SER A 71 -3.97 0.25 -14.39
C SER A 71 -4.04 1.56 -13.61
N ILE A 72 -3.35 1.61 -12.46
CA ILE A 72 -3.21 2.83 -11.66
C ILE A 72 -1.84 3.48 -11.89
N THR A 73 -1.84 4.79 -12.06
CA THR A 73 -0.62 5.59 -12.14
C THR A 73 -0.18 6.00 -10.74
N VAL A 74 0.96 5.48 -10.28
CA VAL A 74 1.48 5.75 -8.93
C VAL A 74 2.66 6.70 -9.00
N ARG A 75 2.57 7.80 -8.26
CA ARG A 75 3.62 8.82 -8.12
C ARG A 75 4.37 8.64 -6.81
N GLY A 76 5.62 8.19 -6.89
CA GLY A 76 6.49 7.92 -5.76
C GLY A 76 7.45 9.07 -5.40
N LYS A 77 8.34 8.80 -4.44
CA LYS A 77 9.38 9.75 -3.99
C LYS A 77 10.29 10.15 -5.16
N GLY A 78 10.60 11.45 -5.25
CA GLY A 78 11.49 11.99 -6.29
C GLY A 78 10.85 12.11 -7.67
N GLY A 79 9.51 12.15 -7.74
CA GLY A 79 8.78 12.35 -9.01
C GLY A 79 8.71 11.11 -9.90
N ARG A 80 9.18 9.95 -9.43
CA ARG A 80 9.14 8.70 -10.19
C ARG A 80 7.69 8.24 -10.35
N VAL A 81 7.33 7.90 -11.57
CA VAL A 81 6.01 7.38 -11.92
C VAL A 81 6.13 5.91 -12.29
N ARG A 82 5.19 5.09 -11.83
CA ARG A 82 5.03 3.70 -12.29
C ARG A 82 3.56 3.41 -12.58
N LEU A 83 3.32 2.47 -13.48
CA LEU A 83 2.00 1.91 -13.72
C LEU A 83 1.89 0.59 -12.95
N VAL A 84 0.79 0.41 -12.22
CA VAL A 84 0.49 -0.82 -11.51
C VAL A 84 -0.83 -1.36 -12.04
N PRO A 85 -0.85 -2.55 -12.70
CA PRO A 85 -2.10 -3.21 -13.04
C PRO A 85 -2.96 -3.40 -11.80
N ALA A 86 -4.24 -3.04 -11.88
CA ALA A 86 -5.10 -2.94 -10.71
C ALA A 86 -5.99 -4.17 -10.52
N HIS A 87 -6.04 -4.68 -9.29
CA HIS A 87 -7.02 -5.70 -8.91
C HIS A 87 -8.45 -5.19 -9.13
N PRO A 88 -9.43 -6.06 -9.41
CA PRO A 88 -10.83 -5.65 -9.42
C PRO A 88 -11.28 -4.93 -8.13
N LEU A 89 -10.78 -5.36 -6.97
CA LEU A 89 -11.07 -4.67 -5.69
C LEU A 89 -10.50 -3.24 -5.66
N VAL A 90 -9.28 -3.04 -6.17
CA VAL A 90 -8.65 -1.73 -6.27
C VAL A 90 -9.43 -0.85 -7.24
N VAL A 91 -9.78 -1.39 -8.41
CA VAL A 91 -10.58 -0.71 -9.44
C VAL A 91 -11.91 -0.20 -8.87
N GLY A 92 -12.61 -1.02 -8.07
CA GLY A 92 -13.86 -0.63 -7.40
C GLY A 92 -13.71 0.64 -6.56
N TRP A 93 -12.66 0.71 -5.73
CA TRP A 93 -12.37 1.89 -4.91
C TRP A 93 -12.06 3.14 -5.73
N PHE A 94 -11.32 3.00 -6.84
CA PHE A 94 -11.04 4.12 -7.73
C PHE A 94 -12.30 4.62 -8.44
N HIS A 95 -13.21 3.74 -8.85
CA HIS A 95 -14.48 4.15 -9.47
C HIS A 95 -15.43 4.86 -8.50
N ALA A 96 -15.42 4.49 -7.22
CA ALA A 96 -16.23 5.12 -6.18
C ALA A 96 -15.65 6.46 -5.66
N ALA A 97 -14.38 6.75 -5.95
CA ALA A 97 -13.69 7.92 -5.41
C ALA A 97 -14.17 9.27 -5.98
N ASP A 98 -14.15 10.32 -5.14
CA ASP A 98 -14.33 11.71 -5.54
C ASP A 98 -13.57 12.72 -4.64
N PRO A 99 -12.52 13.40 -5.16
CA PRO A 99 -11.60 12.86 -6.16
C PRO A 99 -10.64 11.84 -5.55
N TYR A 100 -10.48 11.81 -4.23
CA TYR A 100 -9.52 10.94 -3.51
C TYR A 100 -10.16 9.61 -3.14
N VAL A 101 -9.38 8.52 -3.27
CA VAL A 101 -9.81 7.18 -2.85
C VAL A 101 -9.93 7.10 -1.34
N VAL A 102 -9.04 7.77 -0.61
CA VAL A 102 -9.08 7.92 0.85
C VAL A 102 -9.31 9.39 1.19
N PRO A 103 -10.58 9.85 1.22
CA PRO A 103 -10.89 11.24 1.51
C PRO A 103 -10.57 11.62 2.95
N ARG A 104 -10.34 12.92 3.18
CA ARG A 104 -10.13 13.44 4.53
C ARG A 104 -11.40 13.32 5.37
N ARG A 105 -11.25 13.00 6.64
CA ARG A 105 -12.37 12.93 7.59
C ARG A 105 -13.01 14.30 7.88
N ASP A 106 -12.24 15.37 7.76
CA ASP A 106 -12.71 16.75 8.00
C ASP A 106 -13.40 17.38 6.77
N GLY A 107 -13.55 16.64 5.67
CA GLY A 107 -14.20 17.09 4.44
C GLY A 107 -13.44 18.18 3.68
N ARG A 108 -12.26 18.59 4.13
CA ARG A 108 -11.46 19.60 3.43
C ARG A 108 -10.89 19.04 2.12
N PRO A 109 -10.60 19.91 1.14
CA PRO A 109 -9.95 19.47 -0.09
C PRO A 109 -8.52 18.97 0.18
N GLY A 110 -8.03 18.17 -0.76
CA GLY A 110 -6.66 17.65 -0.75
C GLY A 110 -6.52 16.28 -0.08
N PRO A 111 -5.32 15.68 -0.18
CA PRO A 111 -5.06 14.36 0.40
C PRO A 111 -5.04 14.44 1.92
N CYS A 112 -5.32 13.30 2.57
CA CYS A 112 -5.02 13.16 4.00
C CYS A 112 -3.50 13.12 4.23
N ALA A 113 -3.07 13.36 5.47
CA ALA A 113 -1.65 13.27 5.78
C ALA A 113 -1.19 11.79 5.71
N PRO A 114 -0.06 11.46 5.05
CA PRO A 114 0.41 10.09 4.90
C PRO A 114 0.55 9.33 6.23
N TRP A 115 1.02 10.01 7.28
CA TRP A 115 1.16 9.41 8.60
C TRP A 115 -0.19 9.02 9.21
N LEU A 116 -1.26 9.74 8.90
CA LEU A 116 -2.61 9.45 9.37
C LEU A 116 -3.12 8.15 8.75
N VAL A 117 -2.83 7.90 7.47
CA VAL A 117 -3.16 6.63 6.80
C VAL A 117 -2.54 5.46 7.54
N SER A 118 -1.23 5.52 7.82
CA SER A 118 -0.56 4.48 8.63
C SER A 118 -1.18 4.38 10.01
N GLN A 119 -1.46 5.50 10.67
CA GLN A 119 -2.01 5.51 12.03
C GLN A 119 -3.38 4.83 12.11
N VAL A 120 -4.30 5.13 11.19
CA VAL A 120 -5.66 4.56 11.23
C VAL A 120 -5.67 3.09 10.85
N VAL A 121 -4.86 2.69 9.86
CA VAL A 121 -4.72 1.27 9.48
C VAL A 121 -4.06 0.47 10.60
N ASN A 122 -2.95 0.95 11.17
CA ASN A 122 -2.29 0.25 12.27
C ASN A 122 -3.20 0.16 13.51
N ARG A 123 -3.95 1.22 13.82
CA ARG A 123 -4.93 1.19 14.91
C ARG A 123 -5.99 0.11 14.69
N HIS A 124 -6.48 -0.03 13.46
CA HIS A 124 -7.43 -1.08 13.10
C HIS A 124 -6.82 -2.48 13.28
N LEU A 125 -5.63 -2.72 12.71
CA LEU A 125 -4.92 -3.99 12.83
C LEU A 125 -4.67 -4.39 14.30
N HIS A 126 -4.18 -3.44 15.11
CA HIS A 126 -3.97 -3.66 16.55
C HIS A 126 -5.30 -3.89 17.30
N GLY A 127 -6.38 -3.24 16.86
CA GLY A 127 -7.73 -3.48 17.38
C GLY A 127 -8.23 -4.91 17.11
N CYS A 128 -7.79 -5.52 16.01
CA CYS A 128 -8.00 -6.93 15.69
C CYS A 128 -7.03 -7.87 16.44
N GLY A 129 -6.15 -7.35 17.32
CA GLY A 129 -5.15 -8.15 18.04
C GLY A 129 -3.90 -8.48 17.22
N LEU A 130 -3.69 -7.82 16.07
CA LEU A 130 -2.55 -8.06 15.18
C LEU A 130 -1.44 -7.03 15.46
N ASP A 131 -0.19 -7.45 15.57
CA ASP A 131 1.00 -6.56 15.67
C ASP A 131 1.50 -6.09 14.28
N ASP A 132 0.60 -6.16 13.29
CA ASP A 132 0.85 -5.82 11.90
C ASP A 132 0.66 -4.33 11.62
N THR A 133 1.31 -3.86 10.56
CA THR A 133 1.24 -2.46 10.14
C THR A 133 0.86 -2.35 8.67
N LEU A 134 0.48 -1.15 8.20
CA LEU A 134 0.28 -0.88 6.77
C LEU A 134 1.46 -1.36 5.91
N HIS A 135 2.69 -1.32 6.43
CA HIS A 135 3.85 -1.80 5.70
C HIS A 135 3.86 -3.33 5.52
N THR A 136 3.36 -4.08 6.51
CA THR A 136 3.22 -5.55 6.43
C THR A 136 2.20 -5.97 5.37
N LEU A 137 1.12 -5.19 5.16
CA LEU A 137 0.16 -5.37 4.06
C LEU A 137 0.83 -5.19 2.69
N ARG A 138 1.66 -4.16 2.56
CA ARG A 138 2.49 -3.97 1.35
C ARG A 138 3.48 -5.13 1.15
N HIS A 139 4.05 -5.67 2.23
CA HIS A 139 4.91 -6.85 2.14
C HIS A 139 4.14 -8.11 1.74
N TRP A 140 2.88 -8.24 2.17
CA TRP A 140 2.00 -9.31 1.71
C TRP A 140 1.80 -9.23 0.19
N PHE A 141 1.53 -8.03 -0.36
CA PHE A 141 1.49 -7.81 -1.81
C PHE A 141 2.78 -8.28 -2.48
N ALA A 142 3.93 -7.81 -2.00
CA ALA A 142 5.24 -8.16 -2.55
C ALA A 142 5.49 -9.67 -2.55
N THR A 143 5.13 -10.34 -1.46
CA THR A 143 5.30 -11.79 -1.30
C THR A 143 4.40 -12.57 -2.25
N HIS A 144 3.13 -12.17 -2.38
CA HIS A 144 2.17 -12.83 -3.27
C HIS A 144 2.51 -12.60 -4.74
N LEU A 145 2.87 -11.36 -5.10
CA LEU A 145 3.33 -11.03 -6.44
C LEU A 145 4.55 -11.87 -6.83
N TYR A 146 5.58 -11.93 -5.96
CA TYR A 146 6.76 -12.74 -6.23
C TYR A 146 6.42 -14.23 -6.34
N ARG A 147 5.55 -14.76 -5.49
CA ARG A 147 5.13 -16.18 -5.57
C ARG A 147 4.40 -16.51 -6.87
N GLY A 148 3.54 -15.60 -7.35
CA GLY A 148 2.80 -15.81 -8.61
C GLY A 148 3.64 -15.64 -9.86
N THR A 149 4.67 -14.78 -9.83
CA THR A 149 5.47 -14.44 -11.01
C THR A 149 6.84 -15.12 -11.05
N LEU A 150 7.37 -15.49 -9.89
CA LEU A 150 8.76 -15.90 -9.66
C LEU A 150 9.79 -14.89 -10.20
N ASP A 151 9.38 -13.65 -10.43
CA ASP A 151 10.21 -12.57 -10.99
C ASP A 151 10.43 -11.46 -9.95
N VAL A 152 11.65 -11.43 -9.41
CA VAL A 152 12.07 -10.43 -8.42
C VAL A 152 12.16 -9.02 -9.02
N ARG A 153 12.49 -8.89 -10.31
CA ARG A 153 12.64 -7.58 -10.97
C ARG A 153 11.27 -6.97 -11.22
N LEU A 154 10.33 -7.75 -11.77
CA LEU A 154 8.94 -7.32 -11.90
C LEU A 154 8.34 -6.91 -10.55
N THR A 155 8.59 -7.70 -9.50
CA THR A 155 8.17 -7.39 -8.13
C THR A 155 8.76 -6.05 -7.65
N GLN A 156 10.05 -5.81 -7.90
CA GLN A 156 10.73 -4.56 -7.55
C GLN A 156 10.17 -3.36 -8.31
N ASP A 157 9.90 -3.51 -9.61
CA ASP A 157 9.39 -2.45 -10.48
C ASP A 157 7.99 -2.01 -10.05
N LEU A 158 7.09 -2.96 -9.78
CA LEU A 158 5.73 -2.68 -9.29
C LEU A 158 5.72 -2.10 -7.87
N LEU A 159 6.75 -2.37 -7.06
CA LEU A 159 6.96 -1.70 -5.77
C LEU A 159 7.67 -0.35 -5.90
N GLY A 160 8.15 0.03 -7.09
CA GLY A 160 8.84 1.31 -7.33
C GLY A 160 10.30 1.35 -6.89
N HIS A 161 11.00 0.21 -6.91
CA HIS A 161 12.44 0.11 -6.71
C HIS A 161 13.18 0.25 -8.05
N SER A 162 13.33 1.50 -8.53
CA SER A 162 14.32 1.93 -9.54
C SER A 162 14.52 1.06 -10.80
N SER A 163 13.56 1.09 -11.73
CA SER A 163 13.72 1.41 -13.16
C SER A 163 12.39 1.06 -13.86
N PRO A 164 11.85 1.87 -14.79
CA PRO A 164 10.60 1.53 -15.46
C PRO A 164 10.90 0.67 -16.68
N THR A 165 10.74 -0.66 -16.58
CA THR A 165 10.42 -1.45 -17.77
C THR A 165 9.68 -2.72 -17.38
N THR A 166 8.35 -2.73 -17.47
CA THR A 166 7.62 -3.94 -17.91
C THR A 166 6.14 -3.65 -18.16
N THR A 167 5.69 -4.05 -19.33
CA THR A 167 4.31 -4.25 -19.74
C THR A 167 4.09 -5.76 -19.87
N ALA A 168 2.86 -6.23 -19.59
CA ALA A 168 2.28 -7.51 -20.01
C ALA A 168 2.48 -8.82 -19.20
N LEU A 169 2.65 -8.79 -17.86
CA LEU A 169 2.64 -10.03 -17.04
C LEU A 169 1.72 -9.96 -15.81
N TYR A 170 0.45 -9.60 -16.00
CA TYR A 170 -0.52 -9.52 -14.88
C TYR A 170 -1.89 -10.16 -15.15
N ALA A 171 -2.02 -10.92 -16.24
CA ALA A 171 -3.27 -11.57 -16.61
C ALA A 171 -3.65 -12.75 -15.67
N ASP A 172 -2.68 -13.36 -14.98
CA ASP A 172 -2.98 -14.47 -14.04
C ASP A 172 -3.46 -13.99 -12.67
N TRP A 173 -3.02 -12.81 -12.21
CA TRP A 173 -3.39 -12.35 -10.88
C TRP A 173 -4.84 -11.86 -10.77
N THR A 174 -5.46 -11.50 -11.89
CA THR A 174 -6.89 -11.12 -11.91
C THR A 174 -7.83 -12.28 -11.57
N HIS A 175 -7.35 -13.52 -11.44
CA HIS A 175 -8.19 -14.71 -11.28
C HIS A 175 -8.00 -15.54 -9.98
N ASP A 176 -6.92 -15.33 -9.21
CA ASP A 176 -6.56 -16.27 -8.10
C ASP A 176 -6.56 -15.68 -6.67
N GLY A 177 -7.11 -14.48 -6.46
CA GLY A 177 -7.43 -14.00 -5.11
C GLY A 177 -8.78 -14.57 -4.63
N PRO A 178 -8.94 -14.98 -3.35
CA PRO A 178 -10.25 -15.37 -2.84
C PRO A 178 -11.23 -14.24 -3.13
N THR A 179 -12.25 -14.66 -3.85
CA THR A 179 -13.26 -13.87 -4.52
C THR A 179 -13.80 -12.76 -3.62
N VAL A 180 -14.10 -11.64 -4.27
CA VAL A 180 -14.93 -10.46 -3.93
C VAL A 180 -16.04 -10.63 -2.85
N ALA A 181 -16.35 -11.84 -2.39
CA ALA A 181 -17.37 -12.22 -1.43
C ALA A 181 -17.08 -11.87 0.06
N LEU A 182 -15.87 -11.43 0.42
CA LEU A 182 -15.52 -11.07 1.82
C LEU A 182 -15.49 -9.56 2.10
N LEU A 183 -15.67 -8.71 1.10
CA LEU A 183 -15.95 -7.30 1.35
C LEU A 183 -17.46 -7.13 1.49
N PRO A 184 -17.97 -6.40 2.51
CA PRO A 184 -19.40 -6.13 2.62
C PRO A 184 -19.89 -5.47 1.33
N THR A 185 -20.61 -6.22 0.51
CA THR A 185 -21.38 -5.70 -0.61
C THR A 185 -22.58 -4.97 -0.02
N THR A 186 -22.44 -3.68 0.26
CA THR A 186 -23.59 -2.84 0.61
C THR A 186 -23.77 -1.78 -0.46
N GLY A 187 -24.93 -1.91 -1.13
CA GLY A 187 -25.34 -1.15 -2.29
C GLY A 187 -25.28 0.36 -2.09
N VAL A 188 -24.82 1.01 -3.15
CA VAL A 188 -25.17 2.39 -3.43
C VAL A 188 -26.67 2.40 -3.74
N ALA A 189 -27.45 2.98 -2.83
CA ALA A 189 -28.74 3.58 -3.15
C ALA A 189 -28.52 5.08 -3.30
#